data_AF-A0A8I1P057-F1
#
_entry.id   AF-A0A8I1P057-F1
#
_cell.length_a   1.000
_cell.length_b   1.000
_cell.length_c   1.000
_cell.angle_alpha   90.00
_cell.angle_beta   90.00
_cell.angle_gamma   90.00
#
_symmetry.space_group_name_H-M   'P 1'
#
loop_
_entity.id
_entity.type
_entity.pdbx_description
1 polymer ?
#
loop_
_entity_poly.entity_id
_entity_poly.type
_entity_poly.pdbx_seq_one_letter_code
_entity_poly.pdbx_strand_id
1 'polypeptide(L)'
;EQGLYRRLQGRFENELALWNADEASHLIAIATFGLSPAGLAVVEDMALMVVAENWVPYDSAYEKRLVDTLAKLSDRSVKGLRYNLSAETPTAAAMVQRQSQPIALYIVPPSADKAYEEALEDLITSRPEIGAWIWRTVEGELPPLPFR
;
A
#
# COMPACT_ATOMS: atom_id res chain seq x y z
N GLU A 1 13.18 24.57 -11.22
CA GLU A 1 11.98 24.27 -10.41
C GLU A 1 10.86 23.58 -11.18
N GLN A 2 10.33 24.15 -12.29
CA GLN A 2 9.23 23.54 -13.07
C GLN A 2 9.48 22.11 -13.55
N GLY A 3 10.74 21.73 -13.79
CA GLY A 3 11.10 20.35 -14.18
C GLY A 3 11.01 19.34 -13.03
N LEU A 4 11.36 19.73 -11.80
CA LEU A 4 11.21 18.86 -10.63
C LEU A 4 9.73 18.63 -10.33
N TYR A 5 8.94 19.71 -10.34
CA TYR A 5 7.49 19.64 -10.12
C TYR A 5 6.79 18.72 -11.12
N ARG A 6 7.07 18.87 -12.42
CA ARG A 6 6.48 17.99 -13.46
C ARG A 6 6.91 16.53 -13.31
N ARG A 7 8.18 16.26 -12.98
CA ARG A 7 8.66 14.89 -12.72
C ARG A 7 7.98 14.28 -11.50
N LEU A 8 7.80 15.06 -10.45
CA LEU A 8 7.12 14.62 -9.22
C LEU A 8 5.65 14.30 -9.49
N GLN A 9 4.93 15.16 -10.21
CA GLN A 9 3.54 14.90 -10.59
C GLN A 9 3.40 13.63 -11.44
N GLY A 10 4.27 13.43 -12.44
CA GLY A 10 4.21 12.23 -13.26
C GLY A 10 4.61 10.96 -12.51
N ARG A 11 5.57 11.05 -11.58
CA ARG A 11 6.03 9.89 -10.79
C ARG A 11 5.02 9.45 -9.74
N PHE A 12 4.34 10.41 -9.11
CA PHE A 12 3.44 10.17 -7.98
C PHE A 12 1.97 10.45 -8.35
N GLU A 13 1.61 10.25 -9.62
CA GLU A 13 0.26 10.52 -10.12
C GLU A 13 -0.79 9.72 -9.34
N ASN A 14 -0.50 8.45 -9.03
CA ASN A 14 -1.41 7.57 -8.30
C ASN A 14 -1.62 8.04 -6.86
N GLU A 15 -0.55 8.37 -6.13
CA GLU A 15 -0.61 8.86 -4.75
C GLU A 15 -1.36 10.19 -4.67
N LEU A 16 -1.12 11.10 -5.63
CA LEU A 16 -1.84 12.36 -5.73
C LEU A 16 -3.33 12.15 -6.07
N ALA A 17 -3.65 11.21 -6.96
CA ALA A 17 -5.03 10.88 -7.29
C ALA A 17 -5.78 10.27 -6.10
N LEU A 18 -5.15 9.34 -5.38
CA LEU A 18 -5.70 8.74 -4.16
C LEU A 18 -5.93 9.78 -3.06
N TRP A 19 -4.94 10.66 -2.83
CA TRP A 19 -5.07 11.74 -1.86
C TRP A 19 -6.20 12.71 -2.23
N ASN A 20 -6.32 13.10 -3.50
CA ASN A 20 -7.39 13.99 -3.95
C ASN A 20 -8.79 13.34 -3.89
N ALA A 21 -8.86 12.01 -3.90
CA ALA A 21 -10.13 11.28 -3.87
C ALA A 21 -10.73 11.11 -2.47
N ASP A 22 -9.97 11.39 -1.40
CA ASP A 22 -10.40 11.12 -0.03
C ASP A 22 -9.89 12.19 0.96
N GLU A 23 -10.81 13.00 1.47
CA GLU A 23 -10.52 14.09 2.42
C GLU A 23 -9.92 13.61 3.75
N ALA A 24 -10.14 12.35 4.14
CA ALA A 24 -9.57 11.79 5.37
C ALA A 24 -8.12 11.30 5.18
N SER A 25 -7.62 11.29 3.94
CA SER A 25 -6.24 10.89 3.64
C SER A 25 -5.27 12.05 3.79
N HIS A 26 -4.03 11.71 4.15
CA HIS A 26 -2.93 12.65 4.21
C HIS A 26 -1.87 12.31 3.16
N LEU A 27 -1.05 13.31 2.82
CA LEU A 27 0.12 13.13 1.98
C LEU A 27 1.38 13.41 2.81
N ILE A 28 2.26 12.41 2.92
CA ILE A 28 3.59 12.57 3.51
C ILE A 28 4.58 12.88 2.38
N ALA A 29 5.40 13.91 2.58
CA ALA A 29 6.52 14.22 1.70
C ALA A 29 7.84 14.09 2.47
N ILE A 30 8.83 13.47 1.84
CA ILE A 30 10.23 13.49 2.28
C ILE A 30 11.07 14.11 1.17
N ALA A 31 11.99 15.00 1.52
CA ALA A 31 12.82 15.70 0.56
C ALA A 31 14.24 15.89 1.07
N THR A 32 15.20 15.85 0.15
CA THR A 32 16.58 16.30 0.39
C THR A 32 16.73 17.70 -0.19
N PHE A 33 17.45 18.56 0.53
CA PHE A 33 17.73 19.91 0.06
C PHE A 33 19.21 20.26 0.27
N GLY A 34 19.75 21.01 -0.69
CA GLY A 34 21.10 21.54 -0.67
C GLY A 34 21.10 23.06 -0.74
N LEU A 35 22.27 23.68 -0.49
CA LEU A 35 22.48 25.10 -0.73
C LEU A 35 23.20 25.29 -2.06
N SER A 36 22.67 26.16 -2.92
CA SER A 36 23.36 26.61 -4.13
C SER A 36 24.60 27.47 -3.78
N PRO A 37 25.51 27.71 -4.74
CA PRO A 37 26.64 28.62 -4.54
C PRO A 37 26.24 30.05 -4.14
N ALA A 38 25.00 30.46 -4.46
CA ALA A 38 24.43 31.74 -4.05
C ALA A 38 23.78 31.71 -2.65
N GLY A 39 23.85 30.59 -1.94
CA GLY A 39 23.25 30.42 -0.61
C GLY A 39 21.74 30.14 -0.60
N LEU A 40 21.11 29.92 -1.78
CA LEU A 40 19.68 29.58 -1.87
C LEU A 40 19.47 28.09 -1.59
N ALA A 41 18.46 27.75 -0.78
CA ALA A 41 18.04 26.37 -0.55
C ALA A 41 17.30 25.82 -1.79
N VAL A 42 17.69 24.62 -2.23
CA VAL A 42 17.14 23.96 -3.41
C VAL A 42 16.77 22.53 -3.04
N VAL A 43 15.55 22.10 -3.37
CA VAL A 43 15.16 20.70 -3.26
C VAL A 43 15.84 19.91 -4.37
N GLU A 44 16.60 18.89 -3.99
CA GLU A 44 17.32 18.01 -4.91
C GLU A 44 16.44 16.84 -5.33
N ASP A 45 15.90 16.12 -4.33
CA ASP A 45 14.98 15.00 -4.51
C ASP A 45 13.79 15.09 -3.55
N MET A 46 12.67 14.48 -3.96
CA MET A 46 11.47 14.38 -3.15
C MET A 46 10.74 13.06 -3.44
N ALA A 47 10.16 12.45 -2.40
CA ALA A 47 9.24 11.34 -2.50
C ALA A 47 7.94 11.64 -1.75
N LEU A 48 6.83 11.12 -2.28
CA LEU A 48 5.50 11.24 -1.71
C LEU A 48 4.98 9.87 -1.31
N MET A 49 4.12 9.84 -0.29
CA MET A 49 3.39 8.67 0.15
C MET A 49 2.02 9.09 0.65
N VAL A 50 0.96 8.50 0.08
CA VAL A 50 -0.40 8.69 0.60
C VAL A 50 -0.61 7.79 1.81
N VAL A 51 -1.25 8.33 2.85
CA VAL A 51 -1.55 7.61 4.09
C VAL A 51 -3.00 7.86 4.51
N ALA A 52 -3.61 6.87 5.17
CA ALA A 52 -4.97 6.97 5.68
C ALA A 52 -5.05 7.89 6.92
N GLU A 53 -6.25 8.07 7.47
CA GLU A 53 -6.50 8.91 8.65
C GLU A 53 -5.62 8.51 9.85
N ASN A 54 -5.36 7.20 9.99
CA ASN A 54 -4.51 6.62 11.02
C ASN A 54 -3.01 6.63 10.68
N TRP A 55 -2.57 7.39 9.67
CA TRP A 55 -1.18 7.51 9.21
C TRP A 55 -0.55 6.22 8.65
N VAL A 56 -1.36 5.22 8.30
CA VAL A 56 -0.89 3.99 7.65
C VAL A 56 -0.90 4.19 6.12
N PRO A 57 0.21 3.89 5.42
CA PRO A 57 0.30 4.01 3.97
C PRO A 57 -0.59 3.02 3.23
N TYR A 58 -1.06 3.41 2.04
CA TYR A 58 -1.84 2.55 1.15
C TYR A 58 -1.56 2.88 -0.31
N ASP A 59 -1.59 1.86 -1.18
CA ASP A 59 -1.21 2.01 -2.59
C ASP A 59 -2.42 1.96 -3.55
N SER A 60 -3.62 1.68 -3.01
CA SER A 60 -4.88 1.65 -3.77
C SER A 60 -6.10 1.92 -2.89
N ALA A 61 -7.23 2.29 -3.51
CA ALA A 61 -8.51 2.44 -2.81
C ALA A 61 -8.96 1.12 -2.13
N TYR A 62 -8.64 -0.04 -2.72
CA TYR A 62 -8.92 -1.34 -2.10
C TYR A 62 -8.09 -1.53 -0.84
N GLU A 63 -6.78 -1.24 -0.92
CA GLU A 63 -5.91 -1.34 0.25
C GLU A 63 -6.31 -0.38 1.36
N LYS A 64 -6.74 0.84 1.00
CA LYS A 64 -7.30 1.78 1.97
C LYS A 64 -8.48 1.19 2.74
N ARG A 65 -9.44 0.55 2.05
CA ARG A 65 -10.58 -0.12 2.71
C ARG A 65 -10.13 -1.18 3.70
N LEU A 66 -9.09 -1.95 3.36
CA LEU A 66 -8.52 -2.93 4.28
C LEU A 66 -7.86 -2.24 5.48
N VAL A 67 -7.03 -1.21 5.26
CA VAL A 67 -6.36 -0.43 6.30
C VAL A 67 -7.38 0.21 7.26
N ASP A 68 -8.42 0.85 6.74
CA ASP A 68 -9.49 1.48 7.52
C ASP A 68 -10.28 0.44 8.35
N THR A 69 -10.43 -0.77 7.82
CA THR A 69 -11.07 -1.87 8.54
C THR A 69 -10.17 -2.37 9.68
N LEU A 70 -8.88 -2.58 9.41
CA LEU A 70 -7.90 -2.99 10.41
C LEU A 70 -7.71 -1.95 11.51
N ALA A 71 -7.79 -0.66 11.18
CA ALA A 71 -7.68 0.44 12.14
C ALA A 71 -8.77 0.41 13.23
N LYS A 72 -9.93 -0.19 12.93
CA LYS A 72 -11.07 -0.32 13.85
C LYS A 72 -11.00 -1.57 14.73
N LEU A 73 -10.00 -2.42 14.52
CA LEU A 73 -9.84 -3.68 15.22
C LEU A 73 -8.82 -3.54 16.34
N SER A 74 -8.99 -4.32 17.41
CA SER A 74 -8.03 -4.38 18.52
C SER A 74 -6.86 -5.32 18.25
N ASP A 75 -6.97 -6.18 17.23
CA ASP A 75 -5.92 -7.13 16.88
C ASP A 75 -4.69 -6.42 16.31
N ARG A 76 -3.51 -6.88 16.71
CA ARG A 76 -2.24 -6.33 16.19
C ARG A 76 -2.06 -6.75 14.73
N SER A 77 -2.08 -5.78 13.83
CA SER A 77 -1.74 -5.95 12.42
C SER A 77 -0.44 -5.23 12.05
N VAL A 78 0.29 -5.78 11.07
CA VAL A 78 1.46 -5.16 10.45
C VAL A 78 1.14 -4.92 8.98
N LYS A 79 1.24 -3.67 8.52
CA LYS A 79 1.13 -3.31 7.10
C LYS A 79 2.38 -3.78 6.36
N GLY A 80 2.19 -4.53 5.28
CA GLY A 80 3.27 -4.86 4.35
C GLY A 80 3.51 -3.69 3.40
N LEU A 81 4.77 -3.33 3.16
CA LEU A 81 5.13 -2.32 2.17
C LEU A 81 5.78 -2.99 0.96
N ARG A 82 5.40 -2.56 -0.24
CA ARG A 82 5.84 -3.20 -1.48
C ARG A 82 7.32 -2.96 -1.81
N TYR A 83 7.98 -1.98 -1.19
CA TYR A 83 9.42 -1.68 -1.32
C TYR A 83 10.05 -2.09 -2.66
N ASN A 84 9.73 -1.34 -3.73
CA ASN A 84 10.20 -1.52 -5.11
C ASN A 84 9.66 -2.73 -5.89
N LEU A 85 8.72 -3.51 -5.35
CA LEU A 85 8.06 -4.57 -6.10
C LEU A 85 7.06 -4.00 -7.12
N SER A 86 7.13 -4.50 -8.35
CA SER A 86 6.17 -4.19 -9.43
C SER A 86 4.75 -4.51 -9.01
N ALA A 87 3.74 -3.70 -9.38
CA ALA A 87 2.32 -3.94 -9.09
C ALA A 87 1.84 -5.37 -9.46
N GLU A 88 2.46 -5.96 -10.49
CA GLU A 88 2.18 -7.32 -10.97
C GLU A 88 2.74 -8.44 -10.06
N THR A 89 3.50 -8.08 -9.02
CA THR A 89 4.01 -9.05 -8.03
C THR A 89 3.05 -9.13 -6.84
N PRO A 90 2.48 -10.30 -6.53
CA PRO A 90 1.64 -10.47 -5.35
C PRO A 90 2.42 -10.22 -4.06
N THR A 91 1.82 -9.47 -3.14
CA THR A 91 2.37 -9.22 -1.79
C THR A 91 1.24 -9.25 -0.76
N ALA A 92 1.55 -9.65 0.47
CA ALA A 92 0.61 -9.45 1.57
C ALA A 92 0.44 -7.95 1.83
N ALA A 93 -0.79 -7.45 1.74
CA ALA A 93 -1.13 -6.07 2.04
C ALA A 93 -0.95 -5.79 3.54
N ALA A 94 -1.33 -6.75 4.38
CA ALA A 94 -1.12 -6.72 5.82
C ALA A 94 -0.97 -8.14 6.38
N MET A 95 -0.52 -8.24 7.62
CA MET A 95 -0.47 -9.48 8.37
C MET A 95 -1.07 -9.26 9.76
N VAL A 96 -1.99 -10.12 10.16
CA VAL A 96 -2.61 -10.10 11.49
C VAL A 96 -1.93 -11.13 12.37
N GLN A 97 -1.49 -10.69 13.55
CA GLN A 97 -0.79 -11.53 14.52
C GLN A 97 -1.82 -12.22 15.43
N ARG A 98 -1.83 -13.55 15.43
CA ARG A 98 -2.71 -14.37 16.27
C ARG A 98 -1.88 -15.33 17.11
N GLN A 99 -2.46 -15.83 18.20
CA GLN A 99 -1.78 -16.77 19.09
C GLN A 99 -1.54 -18.14 18.44
N SER A 100 -2.47 -18.60 17.59
CA SER A 100 -2.36 -19.92 16.92
C SER A 100 -1.49 -19.85 15.66
N GLN A 101 -1.78 -18.90 14.77
CA GLN A 101 -1.13 -18.79 13.47
C GLN A 101 -1.31 -17.38 12.89
N PRO A 102 -0.24 -16.70 12.44
CA PRO A 102 -0.38 -15.41 11.76
C PRO A 102 -1.15 -15.57 10.45
N ILE A 103 -1.90 -14.54 10.06
CA ILE A 103 -2.69 -14.56 8.82
C ILE A 103 -2.23 -13.41 7.92
N ALA A 104 -1.74 -13.74 6.74
CA ALA A 104 -1.44 -12.78 5.68
C ALA A 104 -2.72 -12.44 4.91
N LEU A 105 -2.94 -11.14 4.71
CA LEU A 105 -4.09 -10.60 3.99
C LEU A 105 -3.64 -10.16 2.60
N TYR A 106 -4.18 -10.81 1.58
CA TYR A 106 -3.87 -10.54 0.18
C TYR A 106 -5.03 -9.83 -0.50
N ILE A 107 -4.70 -8.85 -1.33
CA ILE A 107 -5.65 -8.15 -2.19
C ILE A 107 -5.29 -8.50 -3.63
N VAL A 108 -6.22 -9.11 -4.35
CA VAL A 108 -6.07 -9.40 -5.78
C VAL A 108 -6.72 -8.25 -6.55
N PRO A 109 -5.92 -7.45 -7.29
CA PRO A 109 -6.43 -6.30 -8.04
C PRO A 109 -7.32 -6.74 -9.21
N PRO A 110 -8.17 -5.85 -9.75
CA PRO A 110 -9.01 -6.19 -10.89
C PRO A 110 -8.22 -6.44 -12.19
N SER A 111 -6.98 -5.98 -12.25
CA SER A 111 -6.04 -6.22 -13.35
C SER A 111 -5.33 -7.58 -13.25
N ALA A 112 -5.49 -8.32 -12.15
CA ALA A 112 -4.80 -9.59 -11.95
C ALA A 112 -5.18 -10.58 -13.06
N ASP A 113 -4.15 -11.12 -13.71
CA ASP A 113 -4.30 -12.15 -14.71
C ASP A 113 -4.00 -13.54 -14.11
N LYS A 114 -3.96 -14.56 -14.99
CA LYS A 114 -3.64 -15.93 -14.57
C LYS A 114 -2.25 -16.06 -13.96
N ALA A 115 -1.26 -15.31 -14.48
CA ALA A 115 0.10 -15.37 -13.98
C ALA A 115 0.20 -14.76 -12.57
N TYR A 116 -0.54 -13.69 -12.28
CA TYR A 116 -0.65 -13.13 -10.95
C TYR A 116 -1.25 -14.13 -9.95
N GLU A 117 -2.35 -14.80 -10.31
CA GLU A 117 -3.00 -15.79 -9.46
C GLU A 117 -2.09 -17.02 -9.21
N GLU A 118 -1.39 -17.51 -10.23
CA GLU A 118 -0.41 -18.61 -10.08
C GLU A 118 0.73 -18.19 -9.14
N ALA A 119 1.30 -16.98 -9.32
CA ALA A 119 2.34 -16.46 -8.45
C ALA A 119 1.87 -16.25 -6.99
N LEU A 120 0.60 -15.89 -6.80
CA LEU A 120 -0.01 -15.75 -5.48
C LEU A 120 -0.18 -17.12 -4.82
N GLU A 121 -0.65 -18.12 -5.56
CA GLU A 121 -0.80 -19.49 -5.08
C GLU A 121 0.55 -20.09 -4.68
N ASP A 122 1.59 -19.91 -5.50
CA ASP A 122 2.96 -20.33 -5.19
C ASP A 122 3.48 -19.63 -3.92
N LEU A 123 3.26 -18.31 -3.80
CA LEU A 123 3.65 -17.53 -2.63
C LEU A 123 3.00 -18.07 -1.35
N ILE A 124 1.70 -18.34 -1.38
CA ILE A 124 0.94 -18.87 -0.23
C ILE A 124 1.41 -20.29 0.11
N THR A 125 1.54 -21.16 -0.89
CA THR A 125 1.91 -22.57 -0.70
C THR A 125 3.34 -22.71 -0.17
N SER A 126 4.23 -21.76 -0.50
CA SER A 126 5.60 -21.72 0.02
C SER A 126 5.71 -21.44 1.53
N ARG A 127 4.62 -21.00 2.19
CA ARG A 127 4.59 -20.60 3.61
C ARG A 127 3.39 -21.21 4.34
N PRO A 128 3.31 -22.55 4.47
CA PRO A 128 2.18 -23.23 5.11
C PRO A 128 1.97 -22.85 6.58
N GLU A 129 3.01 -22.31 7.23
CA GLU A 129 2.96 -21.80 8.60
C GLU A 129 2.23 -20.47 8.74
N ILE A 130 1.90 -19.79 7.63
CA ILE A 130 1.12 -18.54 7.62
C ILE A 130 -0.24 -18.81 6.96
N GLY A 131 -1.33 -18.51 7.67
CA GLY A 131 -2.67 -18.58 7.09
C GLY A 131 -2.86 -17.51 6.01
N ALA A 132 -3.67 -17.79 5.00
CA ALA A 132 -3.97 -16.83 3.94
C ALA A 132 -5.44 -16.43 3.96
N TRP A 133 -5.68 -15.14 3.86
CA TRP A 133 -6.99 -14.57 3.55
C TRP A 133 -6.85 -13.75 2.28
N ILE A 134 -7.76 -13.96 1.33
CA ILE A 134 -7.66 -13.38 -0.01
C ILE A 134 -8.95 -12.61 -0.28
N TRP A 135 -8.80 -11.35 -0.67
CA TRP A 135 -9.88 -10.57 -1.25
C TRP A 135 -9.64 -10.38 -2.74
N ARG A 136 -10.50 -11.01 -3.54
CA ARG A 136 -10.59 -10.74 -4.97
C ARG A 136 -11.53 -9.58 -5.21
N THR A 137 -10.96 -8.44 -5.59
CA THR A 137 -11.71 -7.18 -5.73
C THR A 137 -12.80 -7.23 -6.80
N VAL A 138 -12.67 -8.13 -7.78
CA VAL A 138 -13.68 -8.40 -8.81
C VAL A 138 -14.92 -9.14 -8.28
N GLU A 139 -14.79 -9.86 -7.16
CA GLU A 139 -15.89 -10.62 -6.55
C GLU A 139 -16.79 -9.75 -5.66
N GLY A 140 -16.40 -8.49 -5.43
CA GLY A 140 -17.22 -7.50 -4.74
C GLY A 140 -16.55 -6.89 -3.52
N GLU A 141 -17.36 -6.64 -2.49
CA GLU A 141 -16.93 -5.94 -1.29
C GLU A 141 -15.91 -6.72 -0.45
N LEU A 142 -15.29 -6.01 0.50
CA LEU A 142 -14.34 -6.58 1.46
C LEU A 142 -14.98 -7.77 2.20
N PRO A 143 -14.45 -9.00 2.07
CA PRO A 143 -14.97 -10.16 2.77
C PRO A 143 -14.86 -9.98 4.29
N PRO A 144 -15.66 -10.72 5.08
CA PRO A 144 -15.44 -10.80 6.52
C PRO A 144 -14.01 -11.24 6.81
N LEU A 145 -13.36 -10.51 7.72
CA LEU A 145 -12.03 -10.87 8.19
C LEU A 145 -12.11 -12.18 8.99
N PRO A 146 -11.09 -13.07 8.89
CA PRO A 146 -11.15 -14.46 9.39
C PRO A 146 -11.04 -14.58 10.92
N PHE A 147 -11.21 -13.47 11.64
CA PHE A 147 -11.02 -13.36 13.08
C PHE A 147 -12.20 -12.67 13.78
N ARG A 148 -13.34 -12.57 13.10
CA ARG A 148 -14.60 -12.07 13.65
C ARG A 148 -15.52 -13.19 14.10
#